data_AF-Q27IB2-F1
#
_entry.id   AF-Q27IB2-F1
#
_cell.length_a   1.000
_cell.length_b   1.000
_cell.length_c   1.000
_cell.angle_alpha   90.00
_cell.angle_beta   90.00
_cell.angle_gamma   90.00
#
_symmetry.space_group_name_H-M   'P 1'
#
loop_
_entity.id
_entity.type
_entity.pdbx_description
1 polymer ?
#
loop_
_entity_poly.entity_id
_entity_poly.type
_entity_poly.pdbx_seq_one_letter_code
_entity_poly.pdbx_strand_id
1 'polypeptide(L)' 'SVGLLDEVEISHYDSDTRRAEARQDWMIRVTEDDPQYWKRETEKFMGNQQVYKANIEILKR' A
#
# COMPACT_ATOMS: atom_id res chain seq x y z
N SER A 1 -5.22 -1.18 1.86
CA SER A 1 -5.48 -0.33 0.68
C SER A 1 -5.47 -1.20 -0.55
N VAL A 2 -6.26 -0.89 -1.56
CA VAL A 2 -6.29 -1.64 -2.84
C VAL A 2 -6.07 -0.63 -3.97
N GLY A 3 -5.17 -0.95 -4.89
CA GLY A 3 -4.96 -0.21 -6.13
C GLY A 3 -5.65 -0.92 -7.29
N LEU A 4 -6.47 -0.17 -8.05
CA LEU A 4 -7.21 -0.69 -9.20
C LEU A 4 -6.78 0.03 -10.48
N LEU A 5 -6.63 -0.71 -11.58
CA LEU A 5 -6.52 -0.21 -12.94
C LEU A 5 -7.49 -0.99 -13.81
N ASP A 6 -8.45 -0.30 -14.45
CA ASP A 6 -9.51 -0.92 -15.25
C ASP A 6 -10.21 -2.07 -14.51
N GLU A 7 -10.61 -1.81 -13.26
CA GLU A 7 -11.27 -2.77 -12.34
C GLU A 7 -10.41 -3.96 -11.90
N VAL A 8 -9.15 -4.07 -12.37
CA VAL A 8 -8.21 -5.10 -11.96
C VAL A 8 -7.40 -4.64 -10.76
N GLU A 9 -7.30 -5.49 -9.73
CA GLU A 9 -6.40 -5.27 -8.59
C GLU A 9 -4.93 -5.39 -9.02
N ILE A 10 -4.22 -4.27 -8.95
CA ILE A 10 -2.81 -4.17 -9.34
C ILE A 10 -1.86 -4.15 -8.14
N SER A 11 -2.34 -3.68 -6.99
CA SER A 11 -1.57 -3.64 -5.76
C SER A 11 -2.46 -3.73 -4.52
N HIS A 12 -1.88 -4.25 -3.44
CA HIS A 12 -2.57 -4.45 -2.18
C HIS A 12 -1.67 -4.08 -1.01
N TYR A 13 -2.19 -3.28 -0.07
CA TYR A 13 -1.60 -3.09 1.25
C TYR A 13 -2.47 -3.77 2.31
N ASP A 14 -1.91 -4.80 2.94
CA ASP A 14 -2.52 -5.55 4.03
C ASP A 14 -2.12 -4.88 5.36
N SER A 15 -3.10 -4.43 6.13
CA SER A 15 -2.88 -3.70 7.38
C SER A 15 -2.45 -4.57 8.55
N ASP A 16 -2.67 -5.87 8.47
CA ASP A 16 -2.38 -6.84 9.52
C ASP A 16 -0.92 -7.31 9.38
N THR A 17 -0.53 -7.67 8.16
CA THR A 17 0.86 -8.04 7.83
C THR A 17 1.76 -6.83 7.58
N ARG A 18 1.17 -5.65 7.37
CA ARG A 18 1.85 -4.37 7.08
C ARG A 18 2.75 -4.46 5.85
N ARG A 19 2.26 -5.08 4.78
CA ARG A 19 3.00 -5.27 3.53
C ARG A 19 2.22 -4.72 2.35
N ALA A 20 2.91 -3.98 1.48
CA ALA A 20 2.40 -3.60 0.16
C ALA A 20 2.99 -4.53 -0.91
N GLU A 21 2.12 -5.07 -1.76
CA GLU A 21 2.50 -6.09 -2.75
C GLU A 21 1.84 -5.82 -4.11
N ALA A 22 2.54 -6.22 -5.17
CA ALA A 22 1.98 -6.35 -6.50
C ALA A 22 0.94 -7.47 -6.54
N ARG A 23 -0.09 -7.29 -7.36
CA ARG A 23 -1.12 -8.32 -7.62
C ARG A 23 -1.15 -8.80 -9.07
N GLN A 24 -0.36 -8.15 -9.94
CA GLN A 24 -0.18 -8.51 -11.34
C GLN A 24 1.31 -8.63 -11.65
N ASP A 25 1.68 -9.57 -12.54
CA ASP A 25 3.09 -9.85 -12.87
C ASP A 25 3.83 -8.63 -13.42
N TRP A 26 3.15 -7.83 -14.24
CA TRP A 26 3.74 -6.62 -14.80
C TRP A 26 3.99 -5.54 -13.74
N MET A 27 3.24 -5.54 -12.64
CA MET A 27 3.51 -4.64 -11.49
C MET A 27 4.74 -5.09 -10.70
N ILE A 28 5.11 -6.37 -10.70
CA ILE A 28 6.33 -6.84 -10.05
C ILE A 28 7.55 -6.24 -10.76
N ARG A 29 7.52 -6.14 -12.10
CA ARG A 29 8.64 -5.64 -12.91
C ARG A 29 9.10 -4.23 -12.59
N VAL A 30 8.29 -3.42 -11.89
CA VAL A 30 8.73 -2.11 -11.38
C VAL A 30 10.01 -2.21 -10.54
N THR A 31 10.27 -3.37 -9.92
CA THR A 31 11.48 -3.59 -9.13
C THR A 31 12.74 -3.76 -9.97
N GLU A 32 12.61 -4.00 -11.28
CA GLU A 32 13.75 -4.05 -12.20
C GLU A 32 14.38 -2.65 -12.34
N ASP A 33 13.56 -1.61 -12.43
CA ASP A 33 14.00 -0.21 -12.51
C ASP A 33 14.19 0.43 -11.12
N ASP A 34 13.32 0.12 -10.15
CA ASP A 34 13.39 0.61 -8.77
C ASP A 34 13.25 -0.55 -7.77
N PRO A 35 14.37 -1.20 -7.39
CA PRO A 35 14.36 -2.30 -6.44
C PRO A 35 13.77 -1.98 -5.06
N GLN A 36 13.65 -0.68 -4.71
CA GLN A 36 13.12 -0.23 -3.43
C GLN A 36 11.63 0.18 -3.49
N TYR A 37 11.00 0.09 -4.66
CA TYR A 37 9.63 0.56 -4.88
C TYR A 37 8.65 0.02 -3.82
N TRP A 38 8.54 -1.30 -3.66
CA TRP A 38 7.59 -1.91 -2.72
C TRP A 38 7.92 -1.64 -1.25
N LYS A 39 9.21 -1.48 -0.93
CA LYS A 39 9.62 -1.07 0.43
C LYS A 39 9.10 0.34 0.72
N ARG A 40 9.34 1.28 -0.19
CA ARG A 40 8.87 2.66 -0.06
C ARG A 40 7.36 2.76 -0.01
N GLU A 41 6.64 2.01 -0.85
CA GLU A 41 5.17 1.98 -0.81
C GLU A 41 4.66 1.38 0.50
N THR A 42 5.29 0.32 1.01
CA THR A 42 4.95 -0.24 2.33
C THR A 42 5.11 0.80 3.44
N GLU A 43 6.23 1.51 3.49
CA GLU A 43 6.50 2.55 4.50
C GLU A 43 5.48 3.70 4.42
N LYS A 44 5.11 4.14 3.21
CA LYS A 44 4.07 5.15 3.00
C LYS A 44 2.72 4.69 3.53
N PHE A 45 2.31 3.46 3.20
CA PHE A 45 1.02 2.93 3.67
C PHE A 45 1.00 2.72 5.19
N MET A 46 2.11 2.30 5.79
CA MET A 46 2.25 2.23 7.25
C MET A 46 2.07 3.62 7.89
N GLY A 47 2.68 4.66 7.33
CA GLY A 47 2.48 6.05 7.77
C GLY A 47 1.02 6.49 7.69
N ASN A 48 0.39 6.27 6.53
CA ASN A 48 -1.03 6.59 6.31
C ASN A 48 -1.95 5.83 7.29
N GLN A 49 -1.65 4.56 7.59
CA GLN A 49 -2.42 3.77 8.56
C GLN A 49 -2.39 4.40 9.95
N GLN A 50 -1.23 4.91 10.41
CA GLN A 50 -1.16 5.58 11.72
C GLN A 50 -1.92 6.91 11.72
N VAL A 51 -1.80 7.70 10.65
CA VAL A 51 -2.52 8.98 10.51
C VAL A 51 -4.03 8.75 10.54
N TYR A 52 -4.56 7.77 9.79
CA TYR A 52 -5.99 7.50 9.80
C TYR A 52 -6.50 6.97 11.13
N LYS A 53 -5.72 6.14 11.83
CA LYS A 53 -6.07 5.71 13.21
C LYS A 53 -6.19 6.92 14.14
N ALA A 54 -5.23 7.83 14.12
CA ALA A 54 -5.27 9.04 14.93
C ALA A 54 -6.47 9.94 14.56
N ASN A 55 -6.73 10.14 13.27
CA ASN A 55 -7.84 10.96 12.80
C ASN A 55 -9.20 10.38 13.22
N ILE A 56 -9.38 9.06 13.17
CA ILE A 56 -10.62 8.40 13.62
C ILE A 56 -10.83 8.65 15.12
N GLU A 57 -9.79 8.53 15.95
CA GLU A 57 -9.91 8.80 17.39
C GLU A 57 -10.20 10.27 17.68
N ILE A 58 -9.65 11.20 16.90
CA ILE A 58 -9.97 12.63 16.98
C ILE A 58 -11.44 12.89 16.59
N LEU A 59 -11.92 12.27 15.51
CA LEU A 59 -13.29 12.48 15.01
C LEU A 59 -14.38 11.85 15.89
N LYS A 60 -14.03 10.84 16.69
CA LYS A 60 -14.95 10.23 17.68
C LYS A 60 -15.19 11.12 18.91
N ARG A 61 -14.31 12.09 19.16
CA ARG A 61 -14.39 12.99 20.31
C ARG A 61 -15.54 13.98 20.17
#